data_AF-A0A8I6SA54-F1
#
_entry.id   AF-A0A8I6SA54-F1
#
_cell.length_a   1.000
_cell.length_b   1.000
_cell.length_c   1.000
_cell.angle_alpha   90.00
_cell.angle_beta   90.00
_cell.angle_gamma   90.00
#
_symmetry.space_group_name_H-M   'P 1'
#
loop_
_entity.id
_entity.type
_entity.pdbx_description
1 polymer ?
#
loop_
_entity_poly.entity_id
_entity_poly.type
_entity_poly.pdbx_seq_one_letter_code
_entity_poly.pdbx_strand_id
1 'polypeptide(L)'
;MTSYRDNMIERNLSFLKSIPNSVQYWMSRKKDVFVMIRQLGKPTIFLTLSANEYSWSDLLRLLYRLEMGKEWAGEGDPATSMSSDLRTTLVNEDPVTCCLYFNKLIDTIMFLLKSKSYSPFGRYRFIDYFKRIEFQQRGSPHAHMLLWLAADPKEPVDEKMPATGRLIDSLISVDRDHIEQEKLQTHKHTFTCYKRAKDEQNKRCRFGAPFWPMERTMVLLPITKNVRATRGEQKRWLFLLSALLLFFPGDHNWTSSELGGLFSRREIFLHVGVDRSSTIIYLPG
;
A
#
# COMPACT_ATOMS: atom_id res chain seq x y z
N MET A 1 -4.62 9.17 -30.36
CA MET A 1 -3.46 9.28 -29.45
C MET A 1 -2.23 9.94 -30.11
N THR A 2 -2.07 9.89 -31.44
CA THR A 2 -0.96 10.52 -32.19
C THR A 2 -1.00 12.06 -32.09
N SER A 3 -2.16 12.67 -32.38
CA SER A 3 -2.36 14.13 -32.36
C SER A 3 -1.95 14.85 -31.06
N TYR A 4 -2.19 14.28 -29.87
CA TYR A 4 -1.79 14.93 -28.61
C TYR A 4 -0.27 14.93 -28.42
N ARG A 5 0.38 13.84 -28.81
CA ARG A 5 1.83 13.67 -28.63
C ARG A 5 2.60 14.54 -29.62
N ASP A 6 2.09 14.67 -30.84
CA ASP A 6 2.64 15.53 -31.89
C ASP A 6 2.48 17.01 -31.50
N ASN A 7 1.31 17.41 -30.97
CA ASN A 7 1.08 18.77 -30.45
C ASN A 7 1.99 19.12 -29.26
N MET A 8 2.30 18.15 -28.38
CA MET A 8 3.25 18.36 -27.29
C MET A 8 4.70 18.50 -27.77
N ILE A 9 5.09 17.82 -28.85
CA ILE A 9 6.41 17.98 -29.47
C ILE A 9 6.49 19.35 -30.16
N GLU A 10 5.45 19.74 -30.90
CA GLU A 10 5.31 21.06 -31.51
C GLU A 10 5.36 22.21 -30.49
N ARG A 11 4.77 22.01 -29.30
CA ARG A 11 4.80 22.98 -28.19
C ARG A 11 6.00 22.83 -27.25
N ASN A 12 6.95 21.96 -27.57
CA ASN A 12 8.15 21.69 -26.78
C ASN A 12 7.87 21.28 -25.31
N LEU A 13 6.74 20.61 -25.06
CA LEU A 13 6.30 20.14 -23.73
C LEU A 13 6.74 18.69 -23.44
N SER A 14 7.59 18.12 -24.27
CA SER A 14 8.10 16.74 -24.12
C SER A 14 8.88 16.53 -22.81
N PHE A 15 9.50 17.59 -22.29
CA PHE A 15 10.23 17.59 -21.01
C PHE A 15 9.34 17.25 -19.82
N LEU A 16 8.01 17.45 -19.91
CA LEU A 16 7.08 17.09 -18.84
C LEU A 16 7.17 15.60 -18.49
N LYS A 17 7.57 14.73 -19.43
CA LYS A 17 7.83 13.30 -19.17
C LYS A 17 8.93 13.08 -18.12
N SER A 18 9.89 14.00 -18.01
CA SER A 18 11.00 13.95 -17.07
C SER A 18 10.68 14.58 -15.71
N ILE A 19 9.58 15.34 -15.61
CA ILE A 19 9.13 15.93 -14.35
C ILE A 19 8.35 14.89 -13.56
N PRO A 20 8.83 14.45 -12.37
CA PRO A 20 8.10 13.53 -11.53
C PRO A 20 6.69 14.05 -11.22
N ASN A 21 5.72 13.15 -11.16
CA ASN A 21 4.31 13.43 -10.89
C ASN A 21 3.54 14.22 -11.95
N SER A 22 4.14 14.59 -13.09
CA SER A 22 3.40 15.17 -14.21
C SER A 22 2.45 14.14 -14.85
N VAL A 23 1.44 14.62 -15.58
CA VAL A 23 0.51 13.75 -16.33
C VAL A 23 1.28 12.87 -17.33
N GLN A 24 2.27 13.43 -18.04
CA GLN A 24 3.04 12.71 -19.04
C GLN A 24 4.01 11.71 -18.42
N TYR A 25 4.58 12.03 -17.26
CA TYR A 25 5.37 11.09 -16.47
C TYR A 25 4.51 9.87 -16.12
N TRP A 26 3.30 10.09 -15.58
CA TRP A 26 2.40 8.99 -15.24
C TRP A 26 1.88 8.21 -16.45
N MET A 27 1.61 8.88 -17.58
CA MET A 27 1.28 8.19 -18.83
C MET A 27 2.42 7.29 -19.32
N SER A 28 3.68 7.69 -19.11
CA SER A 28 4.83 6.84 -19.43
C SER A 28 4.94 5.67 -18.45
N ARG A 29 4.88 5.93 -17.14
CA ARG A 29 4.92 4.90 -16.10
C ARG A 29 3.80 3.88 -16.26
N LYS A 30 2.63 4.31 -16.73
CA LYS A 30 1.51 3.43 -17.10
C LYS A 30 1.95 2.39 -18.11
N LYS A 31 2.57 2.83 -19.20
CA LYS A 31 3.04 1.91 -20.25
C LYS A 31 4.06 0.93 -19.70
N ASP A 32 4.96 1.39 -18.83
CA ASP A 32 5.96 0.54 -18.18
C ASP A 32 5.28 -0.58 -17.36
N VAL A 33 4.28 -0.24 -16.53
CA VAL A 33 3.50 -1.22 -15.75
C VAL A 33 2.76 -2.20 -16.66
N PHE A 34 2.14 -1.73 -17.75
CA PHE A 34 1.45 -2.62 -18.70
C PHE A 34 2.43 -3.60 -19.38
N VAL A 35 3.64 -3.15 -19.69
CA VAL A 35 4.69 -4.02 -20.24
C VAL A 35 5.12 -5.04 -19.18
N MET A 36 5.31 -4.64 -17.92
CA MET A 36 5.62 -5.56 -16.83
C MET A 36 4.52 -6.61 -16.66
N ILE A 37 3.25 -6.22 -16.67
CA ILE A 37 2.12 -7.15 -16.57
C ILE A 37 2.11 -8.13 -17.74
N ARG A 38 2.40 -7.64 -18.96
CA ARG A 38 2.45 -8.50 -20.15
C ARG A 38 3.59 -9.52 -20.10
N GLN A 39 4.75 -9.14 -19.57
CA GLN A 39 5.95 -10.00 -19.55
C GLN A 39 6.01 -10.92 -18.33
N LEU A 40 5.65 -10.39 -17.15
CA LEU A 40 5.76 -11.08 -15.87
C LEU A 40 4.44 -11.73 -15.42
N GLY A 41 3.32 -11.34 -16.04
CA GLY A 41 1.98 -11.68 -15.59
C GLY A 41 1.44 -10.68 -14.56
N LYS A 42 0.34 -11.04 -13.90
CA LYS A 42 -0.23 -10.22 -12.82
C LYS A 42 0.76 -10.05 -11.65
N PRO A 43 0.78 -8.91 -10.95
CA PRO A 43 1.53 -8.78 -9.72
C PRO A 43 0.99 -9.74 -8.66
N THR A 44 1.86 -10.27 -7.82
CA THR A 44 1.55 -11.28 -6.80
C THR A 44 1.15 -10.62 -5.48
N ILE A 45 1.81 -9.52 -5.10
CA ILE A 45 1.55 -8.80 -3.84
C ILE A 45 1.39 -7.31 -4.12
N PHE A 46 0.42 -6.70 -3.45
CA PHE A 46 0.31 -5.26 -3.27
C PHE A 46 0.86 -4.89 -1.89
N LEU A 47 1.90 -4.06 -1.84
CA LEU A 47 2.53 -3.61 -0.60
C LEU A 47 2.40 -2.10 -0.48
N THR A 48 1.96 -1.62 0.69
CA THR A 48 1.98 -0.19 1.02
C THR A 48 2.89 0.02 2.23
N LEU A 49 3.87 0.91 2.11
CA LEU A 49 4.72 1.35 3.21
C LEU A 49 4.47 2.82 3.48
N SER A 50 4.14 3.16 4.72
CA SER A 50 3.84 4.51 5.18
C SER A 50 4.98 5.03 6.04
N ALA A 51 5.33 6.31 5.87
CA ALA A 51 6.25 6.97 6.79
C ALA A 51 5.58 7.24 8.15
N ASN A 52 6.37 7.08 9.22
CA ASN A 52 6.02 7.50 10.58
C ASN A 52 7.23 8.24 11.17
N GLU A 53 7.50 9.41 10.61
CA GLU A 53 8.72 10.19 10.84
C GLU A 53 8.89 10.57 12.32
N TYR A 54 7.78 10.79 13.02
CA TYR A 54 7.74 11.15 14.45
C TYR A 54 8.21 10.04 15.39
N SER A 55 8.33 8.80 14.91
CA SER A 55 8.68 7.63 15.72
C SER A 55 9.97 6.96 15.28
N TRP A 56 10.68 7.49 14.28
CA TRP A 56 11.93 6.92 13.80
C TRP A 56 13.11 7.52 14.53
N SER A 57 13.62 6.79 15.52
CA SER A 57 14.72 7.21 16.40
C SER A 57 15.93 7.74 15.64
N ASP A 58 16.38 7.02 14.61
CA ASP A 58 17.56 7.41 13.84
C ASP A 58 17.31 8.64 12.97
N LEU A 59 16.08 8.81 12.45
CA LEU A 59 15.69 10.04 11.76
C LEU A 59 15.65 11.21 12.75
N LEU A 60 15.06 11.03 13.93
CA LEU A 60 15.00 12.08 14.95
C LEU A 60 16.38 12.52 15.43
N ARG A 61 17.33 11.58 15.60
CA ARG A 61 18.74 11.90 15.89
C ARG A 61 19.38 12.69 14.75
N LEU A 62 19.16 12.28 13.52
CA LEU A 62 19.67 12.96 12.34
C LEU A 62 19.13 14.40 12.25
N LEU A 63 17.82 14.58 12.39
CA LEU A 63 17.18 15.90 12.36
C LEU A 63 17.67 16.78 13.50
N TYR A 64 17.73 16.23 14.73
CA TYR A 64 18.25 16.96 15.89
C TYR A 64 19.68 17.44 15.67
N ARG A 65 20.53 16.59 15.08
CA ARG A 65 21.91 16.94 14.77
C ARG A 65 22.02 18.03 13.70
N LEU A 66 21.19 17.99 12.67
CA LEU A 66 21.17 19.00 11.62
C LEU A 66 20.70 20.36 12.16
N GLU A 67 19.68 20.37 13.00
CA GLU A 67 19.11 21.59 13.58
C GLU A 67 20.01 22.20 14.67
N MET A 68 20.47 21.38 15.62
CA MET A 68 21.16 21.85 16.83
C MET A 68 22.70 21.81 16.71
N GLY A 69 23.24 21.23 15.63
CA GLY A 69 24.67 21.05 15.41
C GLY A 69 25.37 20.09 16.38
N LYS A 70 24.61 19.31 17.15
CA LYS A 70 25.12 18.37 18.16
C LYS A 70 24.30 17.09 18.21
N GLU A 71 24.93 16.00 18.64
CA GLU A 71 24.23 14.73 18.86
C GLU A 71 23.22 14.85 20.01
N TRP A 72 22.16 14.05 19.95
CA TRP A 72 21.17 13.97 21.02
C TRP A 72 21.81 13.43 22.31
N ALA A 73 21.76 14.22 23.38
CA ALA A 73 22.37 13.90 24.68
C ALA A 73 21.40 13.27 25.68
N GLY A 74 20.11 13.09 25.33
CA GLY A 74 19.14 12.51 26.23
C GLY A 74 19.30 10.99 26.35
N GLU A 75 19.03 10.47 27.55
CA GLU A 75 19.05 9.03 27.80
C GLU A 75 17.86 8.34 27.12
N GLY A 76 18.10 7.17 26.53
CA GLY A 76 17.07 6.33 25.91
C GLY A 76 16.73 6.64 24.45
N ASP A 77 15.64 6.05 23.98
CA ASP A 77 15.17 6.17 22.59
C ASP A 77 14.49 7.53 22.36
N PRO A 78 15.01 8.39 21.45
CA PRO A 78 14.40 9.67 21.06
C PRO A 78 12.91 9.61 20.72
N ALA A 79 12.42 8.49 20.16
CA ALA A 79 11.01 8.33 19.82
C ALA A 79 10.09 8.35 21.07
N THR A 80 10.65 8.04 22.24
CA THR A 80 9.93 7.99 23.53
C THR A 80 10.38 9.07 24.51
N SER A 81 11.66 9.44 24.50
CA SER A 81 12.24 10.40 25.45
C SER A 81 12.09 11.85 25.04
N MET A 82 12.01 12.16 23.73
CA MET A 82 11.79 13.53 23.26
C MET A 82 10.33 13.95 23.46
N SER A 83 10.10 15.23 23.78
CA SER A 83 8.75 15.79 23.83
C SER A 83 8.07 15.70 22.46
N SER A 84 6.76 15.54 22.45
CA SER A 84 5.98 15.48 21.19
C SER A 84 6.14 16.75 20.36
N ASP A 85 6.23 17.91 21.02
CA ASP A 85 6.38 19.20 20.36
C ASP A 85 7.74 19.31 19.66
N LEU A 86 8.83 18.92 20.35
CA LEU A 86 10.17 18.93 19.76
C LEU A 86 10.25 18.01 18.52
N ARG A 87 9.70 16.79 18.61
CA ARG A 87 9.66 15.87 17.46
C ARG A 87 8.87 16.46 16.30
N THR A 88 7.77 17.14 16.59
CA THR A 88 6.94 17.78 15.57
C THR A 88 7.67 18.93 14.90
N THR A 89 8.36 19.78 15.67
CA THR A 89 9.20 20.86 15.13
C THR A 89 10.31 20.30 14.24
N LEU A 90 11.08 19.33 14.70
CA LEU A 90 12.18 18.75 13.92
C LEU A 90 11.73 18.18 12.55
N VAL A 91 10.57 17.51 12.51
CA VAL A 91 10.03 16.94 11.27
C VAL A 91 9.49 18.02 10.33
N ASN A 92 8.85 19.06 10.88
CA ASN A 92 8.24 20.12 10.07
C ASN A 92 9.25 21.13 9.52
N GLU A 93 10.35 21.39 10.23
CA GLU A 93 11.40 22.32 9.79
C GLU A 93 12.29 21.73 8.69
N ASP A 94 12.49 20.39 8.68
CA ASP A 94 13.26 19.71 7.62
C ASP A 94 12.49 18.53 6.97
N PRO A 95 11.45 18.84 6.17
CA PRO A 95 10.68 17.83 5.45
C PRO A 95 11.47 17.20 4.29
N VAL A 96 12.52 17.88 3.79
CA VAL A 96 13.35 17.38 2.70
C VAL A 96 14.16 16.18 3.16
N THR A 97 14.82 16.29 4.32
CA THR A 97 15.56 15.17 4.92
C THR A 97 14.63 14.01 5.24
N CYS A 98 13.42 14.28 5.73
CA CYS A 98 12.40 13.24 5.95
C CYS A 98 12.07 12.47 4.66
N CYS A 99 11.84 13.17 3.55
CA CYS A 99 11.56 12.56 2.26
C CYS A 99 12.75 11.73 1.72
N LEU A 100 13.97 12.27 1.83
CA LEU A 100 15.20 11.59 1.41
C LEU A 100 15.45 10.33 2.23
N TYR A 101 15.26 10.41 3.54
CA TYR A 101 15.39 9.28 4.46
C TYR A 101 14.40 8.17 4.09
N PHE A 102 13.13 8.53 3.90
CA PHE A 102 12.11 7.57 3.47
C PHE A 102 12.46 6.92 2.14
N ASN A 103 12.87 7.69 1.13
CA ASN A 103 13.23 7.09 -0.16
C ASN A 103 14.41 6.11 -0.04
N LYS A 104 15.46 6.48 0.72
CA LYS A 104 16.60 5.58 0.99
C LYS A 104 16.18 4.32 1.75
N LEU A 105 15.28 4.44 2.71
CA LEU A 105 14.73 3.30 3.45
C LEU A 105 14.00 2.34 2.50
N ILE A 106 13.11 2.87 1.65
CA ILE A 106 12.40 2.07 0.64
C ILE A 106 13.37 1.39 -0.32
N ASP A 107 14.37 2.11 -0.84
CA ASP A 107 15.36 1.54 -1.76
C ASP A 107 16.17 0.42 -1.10
N THR A 108 16.53 0.59 0.17
CA THR A 108 17.22 -0.44 0.96
C THR A 108 16.33 -1.67 1.16
N ILE A 109 15.06 -1.49 1.55
CA ILE A 109 14.10 -2.59 1.71
C ILE A 109 13.93 -3.34 0.38
N MET A 110 13.76 -2.63 -0.74
CA MET A 110 13.60 -3.26 -2.06
C MET A 110 14.86 -4.04 -2.46
N PHE A 111 16.05 -3.49 -2.18
CA PHE A 111 17.32 -4.18 -2.42
C PHE A 111 17.43 -5.47 -1.60
N LEU A 112 17.08 -5.42 -0.32
CA LEU A 112 17.08 -6.59 0.56
C LEU A 112 16.10 -7.66 0.06
N LEU A 113 14.87 -7.27 -0.27
CA LEU A 113 13.82 -8.21 -0.68
C LEU A 113 14.10 -8.84 -2.06
N LYS A 114 14.85 -8.15 -2.94
CA LYS A 114 15.27 -8.66 -4.26
C LYS A 114 16.50 -9.59 -4.19
N SER A 115 17.26 -9.55 -3.10
CA SER A 115 18.47 -10.35 -2.93
C SER A 115 18.21 -11.85 -3.09
N LYS A 116 19.13 -12.56 -3.76
CA LYS A 116 19.05 -14.02 -3.89
C LYS A 116 19.55 -14.74 -2.64
N SER A 117 20.48 -14.14 -1.90
CA SER A 117 21.21 -14.82 -0.83
C SER A 117 20.62 -14.58 0.56
N TYR A 118 20.02 -13.42 0.80
CA TYR A 118 19.59 -12.99 2.13
C TYR A 118 18.18 -12.37 2.13
N SER A 119 17.41 -12.50 1.05
CA SER A 119 16.04 -12.02 1.08
C SER A 119 15.25 -12.75 2.17
N PRO A 120 14.57 -12.01 3.08
CA PRO A 120 13.77 -12.63 4.13
C PRO A 120 12.60 -13.45 3.55
N PHE A 121 12.26 -13.23 2.28
CA PHE A 121 11.19 -13.97 1.60
C PHE A 121 11.69 -15.32 1.04
N GLY A 122 12.99 -15.61 1.14
CA GLY A 122 13.59 -16.88 0.74
C GLY A 122 13.18 -17.31 -0.67
N ARG A 123 12.49 -18.45 -0.78
CA ARG A 123 11.99 -18.98 -2.07
C ARG A 123 11.01 -18.04 -2.78
N TYR A 124 10.33 -17.17 -2.04
CA TYR A 124 9.36 -16.20 -2.52
C TYR A 124 9.96 -14.81 -2.79
N ARG A 125 11.29 -14.71 -2.97
CA ARG A 125 11.96 -13.43 -3.30
C ARG A 125 11.31 -12.72 -4.49
N PHE A 126 11.52 -11.41 -4.58
CA PHE A 126 11.03 -10.62 -5.70
C PHE A 126 11.85 -10.85 -6.97
N ILE A 127 11.15 -10.95 -8.09
CA ILE A 127 11.74 -10.83 -9.42
C ILE A 127 11.82 -9.35 -9.78
N ASP A 128 10.70 -8.65 -9.66
CA ASP A 128 10.57 -7.25 -10.04
C ASP A 128 9.49 -6.53 -9.24
N TYR A 129 9.48 -5.20 -9.32
CA TYR A 129 8.48 -4.36 -8.66
C TYR A 129 8.23 -3.06 -9.41
N PHE A 130 7.04 -2.51 -9.20
CA PHE A 130 6.71 -1.13 -9.56
C PHE A 130 6.36 -0.38 -8.28
N LYS A 131 6.94 0.81 -8.06
CA LYS A 131 6.61 1.67 -6.92
C LYS A 131 6.09 3.03 -7.36
N ARG A 132 5.14 3.56 -6.59
CA ARG A 132 4.64 4.93 -6.68
C ARG A 132 4.69 5.55 -5.29
N ILE A 133 5.27 6.74 -5.20
CA ILE A 133 5.27 7.53 -3.97
C ILE A 133 4.13 8.54 -4.06
N GLU A 134 3.27 8.55 -3.06
CA GLU A 134 2.21 9.53 -2.86
C GLU A 134 2.40 10.26 -1.56
N PHE A 135 1.99 11.52 -1.50
CA PHE A 135 2.01 12.30 -0.28
C PHE A 135 0.59 12.37 0.26
N GLN A 136 0.40 11.93 1.50
CA GLN A 136 -0.88 12.08 2.17
C GLN A 136 -1.16 13.56 2.48
N GLN A 137 -2.41 13.86 2.83
CA GLN A 137 -2.88 15.21 3.15
C GLN A 137 -2.10 15.90 4.29
N ARG A 138 -1.27 15.15 5.04
CA ARG A 138 -0.39 15.64 6.10
C ARG A 138 1.08 15.81 5.67
N GLY A 139 1.41 15.60 4.40
CA GLY A 139 2.77 15.75 3.87
C GLY A 139 3.68 14.53 4.03
N SER A 140 3.26 13.47 4.74
CA SER A 140 4.07 12.24 4.87
C SER A 140 3.99 11.35 3.62
N PRO A 141 5.12 10.83 3.13
CA PRO A 141 5.16 9.98 1.94
C PRO A 141 4.67 8.56 2.22
N HIS A 142 4.06 7.98 1.19
CA HIS A 142 3.48 6.65 1.14
C HIS A 142 3.96 5.96 -0.12
N ALA A 143 4.55 4.77 0.00
CA ALA A 143 4.97 3.97 -1.12
C ALA A 143 3.91 2.90 -1.41
N HIS A 144 3.22 3.02 -2.53
CA HIS A 144 2.36 1.97 -3.08
C HIS A 144 3.15 1.14 -4.08
N MET A 145 3.18 -0.18 -3.89
CA MET A 145 4.06 -1.07 -4.65
C MET A 145 3.32 -2.30 -5.17
N LEU A 146 3.59 -2.63 -6.43
CA LEU A 146 3.24 -3.89 -7.07
C LEU A 146 4.47 -4.77 -7.11
N LEU A 147 4.37 -5.99 -6.61
CA LEU A 147 5.49 -6.91 -6.43
C LEU A 147 5.23 -8.23 -7.18
N TRP A 148 6.22 -8.72 -7.92
CA TRP A 148 6.20 -10.01 -8.59
C TRP A 148 7.16 -10.99 -7.90
N LEU A 149 6.62 -12.11 -7.39
CA LEU A 149 7.42 -13.11 -6.68
C LEU A 149 7.96 -14.19 -7.62
N ALA A 150 9.11 -14.77 -7.26
CA ALA A 150 9.71 -15.88 -8.01
C ALA A 150 8.85 -17.15 -7.97
N ALA A 151 8.27 -17.46 -6.81
CA ALA A 151 7.45 -18.65 -6.58
C ALA A 151 5.97 -18.27 -6.41
N ASP A 152 5.42 -17.47 -7.34
CA ASP A 152 3.98 -17.22 -7.43
C ASP A 152 3.24 -18.55 -7.72
N PRO A 153 2.31 -18.99 -6.86
CA PRO A 153 1.55 -20.22 -7.05
C PRO A 153 0.74 -20.28 -8.35
N LYS A 154 0.32 -19.11 -8.88
CA LYS A 154 -0.52 -19.00 -10.09
C LYS A 154 -1.78 -19.90 -10.06
N GLU A 155 -2.29 -20.18 -8.87
CA GLU A 155 -3.50 -20.99 -8.72
C GLU A 155 -4.71 -20.27 -9.35
N PRO A 156 -5.63 -21.02 -9.97
CA PRO A 156 -6.92 -20.45 -10.35
C PRO A 156 -7.65 -19.96 -9.09
N VAL A 157 -8.42 -18.88 -9.25
CA VAL A 157 -9.22 -18.34 -8.16
C VAL A 157 -10.28 -19.37 -7.75
N ASP A 158 -10.20 -19.80 -6.50
CA ASP A 158 -11.09 -20.75 -5.86
C ASP A 158 -11.13 -20.45 -4.35
N GLU A 159 -12.11 -20.99 -3.62
CA GLU A 159 -12.11 -20.90 -2.15
C GLU A 159 -10.96 -21.71 -1.53
N LYS A 160 -10.54 -22.77 -2.21
CA LYS A 160 -9.47 -23.69 -1.81
C LYS A 160 -8.23 -23.44 -2.66
N MET A 161 -7.54 -22.32 -2.42
CA MET A 161 -6.22 -22.00 -2.99
C MET A 161 -5.09 -22.35 -2.00
N PRO A 162 -4.74 -23.63 -1.79
CA PRO A 162 -3.83 -24.05 -0.74
C PRO A 162 -2.40 -23.55 -0.91
N ALA A 163 -1.88 -23.43 -2.14
CA ALA A 163 -0.51 -22.93 -2.33
C ALA A 163 -0.43 -21.41 -2.09
N THR A 164 -1.50 -20.68 -2.38
CA THR A 164 -1.66 -19.25 -2.06
C THR A 164 -1.80 -19.04 -0.57
N GLY A 165 -2.55 -19.91 0.13
CA GLY A 165 -2.60 -19.92 1.59
C GLY A 165 -1.21 -20.09 2.21
N ARG A 166 -0.45 -21.10 1.77
CA ARG A 166 0.93 -21.33 2.24
C ARG A 166 1.88 -20.17 1.96
N LEU A 167 1.76 -19.54 0.78
CA LEU A 167 2.53 -18.33 0.45
C LEU A 167 2.29 -17.25 1.50
N ILE A 168 1.02 -16.95 1.77
CA ILE A 168 0.60 -15.91 2.71
C ILE A 168 1.05 -16.24 4.12
N ASP A 169 0.83 -17.47 4.55
CA ASP A 169 1.25 -17.92 5.88
C ASP A 169 2.77 -17.80 6.04
N SER A 170 3.56 -18.02 4.99
CA SER A 170 5.02 -17.86 5.06
C SER A 170 5.50 -16.39 5.08
N LEU A 171 4.73 -15.48 4.47
CA LEU A 171 5.16 -14.10 4.27
C LEU A 171 4.60 -13.11 5.28
N ILE A 172 3.41 -13.40 5.82
CA ILE A 172 2.60 -12.43 6.58
C ILE A 172 2.32 -12.92 8.00
N SER A 173 2.52 -14.22 8.30
CA SER A 173 2.38 -14.69 9.67
C SER A 173 3.46 -14.11 10.56
N VAL A 174 3.06 -13.65 11.73
CA VAL A 174 3.95 -13.17 12.79
C VAL A 174 3.62 -13.94 14.06
N ASP A 175 4.64 -14.35 14.81
CA ASP A 175 4.43 -14.93 16.13
C ASP A 175 3.91 -13.83 17.07
N ARG A 176 3.01 -14.19 17.99
CA ARG A 176 2.46 -13.27 18.98
C ARG A 176 3.58 -12.63 19.79
N ASP A 177 4.60 -13.40 20.12
CA ASP A 177 5.72 -12.94 20.96
C ASP A 177 6.56 -11.85 20.27
N HIS A 178 6.41 -11.70 18.94
CA HIS A 178 7.06 -10.67 18.14
C HIS A 178 6.15 -9.47 17.83
N ILE A 179 4.91 -9.44 18.34
CA ILE A 179 4.01 -8.28 18.20
C ILE A 179 4.34 -7.25 19.29
N GLU A 180 5.40 -6.46 19.08
CA GLU A 180 5.77 -5.36 20.00
C GLU A 180 4.72 -4.23 20.03
N GLN A 181 3.87 -4.13 18.99
CA GLN A 181 2.94 -3.03 18.76
C GLN A 181 1.47 -3.48 18.65
N GLU A 182 1.01 -4.36 19.56
CA GLU A 182 -0.39 -4.82 19.61
C GLU A 182 -1.37 -3.63 19.59
N LYS A 183 -1.01 -2.52 20.25
CA LYS A 183 -1.78 -1.27 20.28
C LYS A 183 -2.05 -0.66 18.90
N LEU A 184 -1.17 -0.83 17.91
CA LEU A 184 -1.32 -0.25 16.57
C LEU A 184 -2.26 -1.06 15.67
N GLN A 185 -2.55 -2.32 16.03
CA GLN A 185 -3.51 -3.17 15.34
C GLN A 185 -4.89 -3.19 16.02
N THR A 186 -5.10 -2.32 17.03
CA THR A 186 -6.42 -2.18 17.67
C THR A 186 -7.26 -1.12 16.97
N HIS A 187 -8.46 -1.50 16.53
CA HIS A 187 -9.44 -0.55 16.01
C HIS A 187 -10.05 0.26 17.16
N LYS A 188 -9.67 1.53 17.29
CA LYS A 188 -10.35 2.49 18.17
C LYS A 188 -11.43 3.21 17.38
N HIS A 189 -12.66 3.17 17.89
CA HIS A 189 -13.76 3.89 17.27
C HIS A 189 -13.51 5.40 17.33
N THR A 190 -13.39 6.01 16.15
CA THR A 190 -13.31 7.47 15.96
C THR A 190 -14.59 7.96 15.28
N PHE A 191 -14.77 9.28 15.18
CA PHE A 191 -15.95 9.87 14.52
C PHE A 191 -16.15 9.39 13.06
N THR A 192 -15.09 8.97 12.37
CA THR A 192 -15.18 8.43 10.99
C THR A 192 -15.81 7.03 10.94
N CYS A 193 -15.85 6.33 12.07
CA CYS A 193 -16.43 4.99 12.20
C CYS A 193 -17.95 5.03 12.15
N TYR A 194 -18.58 6.16 12.47
CA TYR A 194 -20.02 6.31 12.49
C TYR A 194 -20.44 7.33 11.44
N LYS A 195 -21.03 6.86 10.33
CA LYS A 195 -21.47 7.75 9.26
C LYS A 195 -22.78 8.47 9.63
N ARG A 196 -23.57 7.90 10.53
CA ARG A 196 -24.88 8.40 10.98
C ARG A 196 -24.98 8.27 12.50
N ALA A 197 -25.70 9.18 13.15
CA ALA A 197 -25.97 9.09 14.59
C ALA A 197 -26.63 7.77 15.00
N LYS A 198 -27.47 7.20 14.13
CA LYS A 198 -28.08 5.87 14.34
C LYS A 198 -27.05 4.72 14.31
N ASP A 199 -25.95 4.87 13.57
CA ASP A 199 -24.88 3.87 13.54
C ASP A 199 -24.10 3.91 14.87
N GLU A 200 -23.92 5.09 15.45
CA GLU A 200 -23.28 5.29 16.76
C GLU A 200 -24.15 4.73 17.91
N GLN A 201 -25.44 5.03 17.92
CA GLN A 201 -26.40 4.48 18.90
C GLN A 201 -26.43 2.95 18.87
N ASN A 202 -26.36 2.35 17.67
CA ASN A 202 -26.36 0.90 17.51
C ASN A 202 -24.94 0.29 17.57
N LYS A 203 -23.91 1.07 17.90
CA LYS A 203 -22.49 0.66 17.89
C LYS A 203 -22.07 -0.06 16.61
N ARG A 204 -22.67 0.30 15.48
CA ARG A 204 -22.40 -0.30 14.17
C ARG A 204 -21.23 0.44 13.52
N CYS A 205 -20.04 -0.14 13.60
CA CYS A 205 -18.87 0.39 12.90
C CYS A 205 -19.09 0.36 11.38
N ARG A 206 -18.84 1.48 10.70
CA ARG A 206 -18.77 1.57 9.23
C ARG A 206 -17.79 0.54 8.64
N PHE A 207 -16.71 0.25 9.35
CA PHE A 207 -15.66 -0.66 8.92
C PHE A 207 -15.91 -2.11 9.34
N GLY A 208 -16.96 -2.39 10.11
CA GLY A 208 -17.29 -3.75 10.55
C GLY A 208 -16.53 -4.24 11.80
N ALA A 209 -15.86 -3.35 12.54
CA ALA A 209 -15.27 -3.68 13.84
C ALA A 209 -16.35 -3.96 14.92
N PRO A 210 -16.11 -4.84 15.90
CA PRO A 210 -14.87 -5.61 16.08
C PRO A 210 -14.68 -6.66 14.99
N PHE A 211 -13.43 -6.83 14.57
CA PHE A 211 -13.07 -7.89 13.63
C PHE A 211 -12.98 -9.20 14.40
N TRP A 212 -13.60 -10.24 13.88
CA TRP A 212 -13.50 -11.56 14.49
C TRP A 212 -12.18 -12.20 14.06
N PRO A 213 -11.41 -12.76 15.01
CA PRO A 213 -10.27 -13.60 14.70
C PRO A 213 -10.65 -14.66 13.68
N MET A 214 -9.73 -15.03 12.80
CA MET A 214 -9.88 -16.31 12.10
C MET A 214 -8.67 -17.19 12.40
N GLU A 215 -8.93 -18.49 12.52
CA GLU A 215 -7.94 -19.48 12.96
C GLU A 215 -6.95 -19.86 11.86
N ARG A 216 -7.27 -19.53 10.61
CA ARG A 216 -6.47 -19.87 9.43
C ARG A 216 -6.70 -18.85 8.31
N THR A 217 -5.70 -18.71 7.44
CA THR A 217 -5.84 -17.93 6.21
C THR A 217 -6.95 -18.51 5.33
N MET A 218 -7.85 -17.65 4.88
CA MET A 218 -8.99 -18.02 4.04
C MET A 218 -9.11 -17.09 2.84
N VAL A 219 -9.47 -17.68 1.70
CA VAL A 219 -9.84 -16.95 0.49
C VAL A 219 -11.33 -16.66 0.54
N LEU A 220 -11.70 -15.37 0.47
CA LEU A 220 -13.10 -14.97 0.37
C LEU A 220 -13.43 -14.59 -1.07
N LEU A 221 -14.38 -15.33 -1.67
CA LEU A 221 -14.97 -14.97 -2.94
C LEU A 221 -16.12 -13.97 -2.74
N PRO A 222 -16.38 -13.08 -3.72
CA PRO A 222 -17.50 -12.16 -3.63
C PRO A 222 -18.82 -12.92 -3.66
N ILE A 223 -19.77 -12.45 -2.85
CA ILE A 223 -21.13 -12.99 -2.81
C ILE A 223 -21.78 -12.80 -4.18
N THR A 224 -22.32 -13.87 -4.76
CA THR A 224 -23.02 -13.81 -6.05
C THR A 224 -24.31 -13.00 -5.91
N LYS A 225 -24.63 -12.18 -6.93
CA LYS A 225 -25.71 -11.17 -6.93
C LYS A 225 -27.14 -11.68 -6.64
N ASN A 226 -27.34 -12.98 -6.42
CA ASN A 226 -28.64 -13.58 -6.08
C ASN A 226 -29.00 -13.49 -4.59
N VAL A 227 -28.11 -12.97 -3.75
CA VAL A 227 -28.44 -12.58 -2.38
C VAL A 227 -28.53 -11.06 -2.35
N ARG A 228 -29.65 -10.50 -1.84
CA ARG A 228 -29.90 -9.04 -1.79
C ARG A 228 -28.73 -8.30 -1.14
N ALA A 229 -27.83 -7.80 -1.97
CA ALA A 229 -26.68 -6.97 -1.62
C ALA A 229 -27.15 -5.73 -0.86
N THR A 230 -26.83 -5.63 0.43
CA THR A 230 -27.02 -4.37 1.16
C THR A 230 -25.98 -3.36 0.66
N ARG A 231 -26.34 -2.06 0.64
CA ARG A 231 -25.59 -0.88 0.14
C ARG A 231 -24.08 -0.77 0.52
N GLY A 232 -23.51 -1.68 1.30
CA GLY A 232 -22.08 -1.79 1.59
C GLY A 232 -21.25 -2.40 0.45
N GLU A 233 -21.83 -3.26 -0.39
CA GLU A 233 -21.07 -4.05 -1.38
C GLU A 233 -20.68 -3.26 -2.64
N GLN A 234 -21.46 -2.23 -3.01
CA GLN A 234 -21.10 -1.32 -4.11
C GLN A 234 -19.85 -0.46 -3.83
N LYS A 235 -19.50 -0.26 -2.55
CA LYS A 235 -18.33 0.57 -2.16
C LYS A 235 -16.99 -0.15 -2.30
N ARG A 236 -16.97 -1.49 -2.37
CA ARG A 236 -15.74 -2.28 -2.51
C ARG A 236 -15.19 -2.30 -3.94
N TRP A 237 -16.07 -2.26 -4.94
CA TRP A 237 -15.71 -2.13 -6.35
C TRP A 237 -15.10 -0.75 -6.70
N LEU A 238 -15.60 0.30 -6.04
CA LEU A 238 -15.00 1.63 -6.11
C LEU A 238 -13.59 1.68 -5.51
N PHE A 239 -13.24 0.78 -4.58
CA PHE A 239 -11.91 0.74 -3.97
C PHE A 239 -10.85 0.21 -4.95
N LEU A 240 -11.20 -0.76 -5.79
CA LEU A 240 -10.35 -1.35 -6.85
C LEU A 240 -10.09 -0.37 -7.99
N LEU A 241 -11.18 0.24 -8.48
CA LEU A 241 -11.10 1.37 -9.39
C LEU A 241 -10.31 2.50 -8.74
N SER A 242 -10.49 2.80 -7.43
CA SER A 242 -9.68 3.81 -6.76
C SER A 242 -8.21 3.44 -6.63
N ALA A 243 -7.84 2.17 -6.40
CA ALA A 243 -6.44 1.75 -6.32
C ALA A 243 -5.73 1.88 -7.67
N LEU A 244 -6.41 1.54 -8.78
CA LEU A 244 -5.89 1.74 -10.14
C LEU A 244 -5.96 3.21 -10.60
N LEU A 245 -7.00 3.96 -10.21
CA LEU A 245 -7.14 5.40 -10.42
C LEU A 245 -6.14 6.20 -9.57
N LEU A 246 -5.76 5.67 -8.40
CA LEU A 246 -4.65 6.18 -7.59
C LEU A 246 -3.41 6.11 -8.47
N PHE A 247 -3.06 4.97 -9.10
CA PHE A 247 -1.90 4.90 -10.01
C PHE A 247 -1.99 5.75 -11.28
N PHE A 248 -3.19 6.04 -11.82
CA PHE A 248 -3.37 6.80 -13.06
C PHE A 248 -4.57 7.78 -13.00
N PRO A 249 -4.41 8.96 -12.38
CA PRO A 249 -5.44 9.99 -12.42
C PRO A 249 -5.48 10.65 -13.82
N GLY A 250 -6.64 10.61 -14.47
CA GLY A 250 -6.91 11.31 -15.73
C GLY A 250 -8.39 11.22 -16.13
N ASP A 251 -8.93 12.31 -16.67
CA ASP A 251 -10.34 12.56 -17.03
C ASP A 251 -10.86 11.71 -18.21
N HIS A 252 -10.76 10.39 -18.11
CA HIS A 252 -11.45 9.50 -19.04
C HIS A 252 -12.53 8.73 -18.29
N ASN A 253 -13.78 8.93 -18.71
CA ASN A 253 -14.89 8.04 -18.40
C ASN A 253 -14.54 6.64 -18.93
N TRP A 254 -13.98 5.81 -18.07
CA TRP A 254 -13.74 4.41 -18.36
C TRP A 254 -15.07 3.73 -18.66
N THR A 255 -15.27 3.26 -19.90
CA THR A 255 -16.45 2.46 -20.22
C THR A 255 -16.25 1.02 -19.72
N SER A 256 -17.31 0.43 -19.17
CA SER A 256 -17.33 -0.95 -18.62
C SER A 256 -16.82 -2.00 -19.62
N SER A 257 -16.92 -1.70 -20.92
CA SER A 257 -16.45 -2.52 -22.04
C SER A 257 -14.93 -2.51 -22.24
N GLU A 258 -14.25 -1.39 -22.01
CA GLU A 258 -12.80 -1.28 -22.23
C GLU A 258 -11.98 -1.90 -21.09
N LEU A 259 -12.51 -1.87 -19.88
CA LEU A 259 -11.94 -2.58 -18.72
C LEU A 259 -12.33 -4.07 -18.71
N GLY A 260 -13.52 -4.42 -19.24
CA GLY A 260 -14.02 -5.79 -19.29
C GLY A 260 -13.23 -6.74 -20.18
N GLY A 261 -12.49 -6.22 -21.17
CA GLY A 261 -11.58 -7.00 -22.02
C GLY A 261 -10.17 -7.15 -21.46
N LEU A 262 -9.72 -6.24 -20.59
CA LEU A 262 -8.37 -6.24 -20.03
C LEU A 262 -8.25 -7.07 -18.74
N PHE A 263 -9.35 -7.22 -18.03
CA PHE A 263 -9.47 -8.01 -16.80
C PHE A 263 -10.53 -9.07 -17.01
N SER A 264 -10.12 -10.24 -17.48
CA SER A 264 -10.88 -11.46 -17.24
C SER A 264 -10.90 -11.71 -15.74
N ARG A 265 -11.97 -11.24 -15.08
CA ARG A 265 -12.48 -11.62 -13.75
C ARG A 265 -11.55 -12.52 -12.94
N ARG A 266 -10.51 -11.99 -12.27
CA ARG A 266 -9.64 -12.72 -11.30
C ARG A 266 -8.51 -11.78 -10.83
N GLU A 267 -8.69 -11.08 -9.72
CA GLU A 267 -7.58 -10.37 -9.05
C GLU A 267 -7.47 -10.80 -7.58
N ILE A 268 -6.29 -10.62 -6.97
CA ILE A 268 -6.04 -10.94 -5.56
C ILE A 268 -5.71 -9.64 -4.84
N PHE A 269 -6.53 -9.23 -3.86
CA PHE A 269 -6.24 -8.07 -3.00
C PHE A 269 -5.97 -8.53 -1.58
N LEU A 270 -4.75 -8.27 -1.14
CA LEU A 270 -4.30 -8.47 0.23
C LEU A 270 -4.55 -7.19 1.02
N HIS A 271 -5.51 -7.24 1.94
CA HIS A 271 -5.67 -6.22 2.97
C HIS A 271 -5.22 -6.85 4.29
N VAL A 272 -4.03 -6.46 4.75
CA VAL A 272 -3.47 -6.93 6.02
C VAL A 272 -4.20 -6.19 7.14
N GLY A 273 -5.11 -6.88 7.81
CA GLY A 273 -5.61 -6.52 9.14
C GLY A 273 -5.28 -7.68 10.05
N VAL A 274 -4.30 -7.51 10.94
CA VAL A 274 -3.88 -8.58 11.86
C VAL A 274 -4.45 -8.26 13.22
N ASP A 275 -5.62 -8.83 13.51
CA ASP A 275 -5.93 -9.21 14.89
C ASP A 275 -6.37 -10.67 14.90
N ARG A 276 -5.60 -11.46 15.65
CA ARG A 276 -5.70 -12.91 15.91
C ARG A 276 -5.79 -13.80 14.65
N SER A 277 -4.61 -14.34 14.31
CA SER A 277 -4.34 -15.61 13.61
C SER A 277 -4.72 -15.77 12.13
N SER A 278 -5.10 -14.75 11.38
CA SER A 278 -5.24 -14.92 9.92
C SER A 278 -5.32 -13.63 9.10
N THR A 279 -4.86 -13.74 7.86
CA THR A 279 -4.98 -12.71 6.83
C THR A 279 -6.24 -12.96 6.00
N ILE A 280 -7.10 -11.95 5.85
CA ILE A 280 -8.30 -12.01 5.00
C ILE A 280 -7.95 -11.54 3.59
N ILE A 281 -8.16 -12.42 2.60
CA ILE A 281 -7.94 -12.12 1.19
C ILE A 281 -9.29 -11.80 0.54
N TYR A 282 -9.43 -10.59 0.01
CA TYR A 282 -10.59 -10.24 -0.82
C TYR A 282 -10.22 -10.44 -2.29
N LEU A 283 -10.90 -11.37 -2.96
CA LEU A 283 -10.82 -11.51 -4.41
C LEU A 283 -12.03 -10.79 -5.03
N PRO A 284 -11.87 -9.89 -6.03
CA PRO A 284 -13.00 -9.42 -6.82
C PRO A 284 -13.45 -10.51 -7.81
N GLY A 285 -14.74 -10.46 -8.14
CA GLY A 285 -15.43 -11.46 -8.98
C GLY A 285 -15.45 -11.15 -10.47
#